data_AF-A3XP88-F1
#
_entry.id   AF-A3XP88-F1
#
_cell.length_a   1.000
_cell.length_b   1.000
_cell.length_c   1.000
_cell.angle_alpha   90.00
_cell.angle_beta   90.00
_cell.angle_gamma   90.00
#
_symmetry.space_group_name_H-M   'P 1'
#
loop_
_entity.id
_entity.type
_entity.pdbx_description
1 polymer ?
#
loop_
_entity_poly.entity_id
_entity_poly.type
_entity_poly.pdbx_seq_one_letter_code
_entity_poly.pdbx_strand_id
1 'polypeptide(L)'
;MNRFFHLTILIQILATTFAYSQKEKLNLRPYSIETTYEHLKKDHPFIESITPLNDTLYQAKTDVVYKKTETSDLKLDAYYPKDALDQTYPGVLLIHGGGWFSGSKENERVMAQHLAANGYVAVTASYRLGREAIYPAGVLDLKDALRWMQANAAQLHLDKNRIATLGASAGAQLAMLLGVTPNSEVFNETEEQYSTKVQAIVNVDGVTSFVHPEAGKGALLDAWLGHTFEENPEIWAEASPLEYVSEATPPTLFINSAQPRFHAGRDDYTAQLDAYGIYNEVHTLPKTPHSFWLMHPWFEPTLRYTLNFLDKTLKVPFKDPYRVITVGKEDQADFTTIQEAVNSIRVFGPGEVLISINPGVYKEKLVIPAHMSKVTLQGSGVGETRITYDDHSGKLNPVTGNEHGTFTSHTVIVRGTDIHFKNLTIANSSCNEGQAVALHVEGDRFVAEDCAIIGCQDTLYTATDGGRQFYKNCYIEGTTDFIFGQATVVFQDCEIHSTANSYITAAATPQDQEYGYVFFNCELTAADDVDRVYLGRPWRPYARTVFIDTEMAQHIVPEGWHAWPGDAMFPNKEKTAYYAEYKSTGAGANPDKRVYWSKQLSEWTRDQYTFKNTFNGWVPNQ
;
A
#
# COMPACT_ATOMS: atom_id res chain seq x y z
N MET A 1 -74.94 -57.39 33.30
CA MET A 1 -73.87 -57.04 34.26
C MET A 1 -72.95 -56.03 33.60
N ASN A 2 -72.97 -54.78 34.09
CA ASN A 2 -72.03 -53.65 33.95
C ASN A 2 -71.43 -53.29 32.57
N ARG A 3 -71.26 -52.03 32.14
CA ARG A 3 -71.76 -50.67 32.45
C ARG A 3 -71.03 -49.74 31.41
N PHE A 4 -71.75 -48.77 30.84
CA PHE A 4 -71.38 -47.33 30.63
C PHE A 4 -70.21 -46.82 29.73
N PHE A 5 -70.59 -45.93 28.79
CA PHE A 5 -70.15 -44.52 28.50
C PHE A 5 -68.79 -44.10 27.84
N HIS A 6 -68.95 -43.30 26.75
CA HIS A 6 -68.28 -42.06 26.26
C HIS A 6 -66.75 -41.81 26.22
N LEU A 7 -66.27 -41.54 24.99
CA LEU A 7 -65.67 -40.29 24.42
C LEU A 7 -64.89 -39.27 25.30
N THR A 8 -63.72 -38.84 24.77
CA THR A 8 -63.06 -37.49 24.77
C THR A 8 -61.84 -37.22 25.69
N ILE A 9 -60.86 -36.47 25.10
CA ILE A 9 -59.74 -35.64 25.68
C ILE A 9 -58.38 -36.37 25.82
N LEU A 10 -57.18 -35.87 25.50
CA LEU A 10 -56.63 -34.71 24.75
C LEU A 10 -55.08 -34.79 24.98
N ILE A 11 -54.28 -34.43 23.97
CA ILE A 11 -53.01 -33.68 24.08
C ILE A 11 -51.72 -34.32 24.69
N GLN A 12 -50.68 -34.29 23.84
CA GLN A 12 -49.24 -34.08 24.10
C GLN A 12 -48.42 -35.12 24.89
N ILE A 13 -47.13 -35.16 24.53
CA ILE A 13 -46.00 -35.91 25.12
C ILE A 13 -45.95 -37.35 24.56
N LEU A 14 -45.18 -37.66 23.53
CA LEU A 14 -43.71 -37.62 23.49
C LEU A 14 -43.21 -37.20 22.09
N ALA A 15 -43.29 -35.89 21.82
CA ALA A 15 -42.48 -35.20 20.82
C ALA A 15 -41.18 -34.68 21.48
N THR A 16 -40.50 -35.51 22.28
CA THR A 16 -39.40 -35.06 23.16
C THR A 16 -38.15 -35.93 23.13
N THR A 17 -38.06 -36.94 22.26
CA THR A 17 -36.85 -37.78 22.15
C THR A 17 -36.01 -37.56 20.89
N PHE A 18 -36.46 -36.72 19.94
CA PHE A 18 -35.65 -36.34 18.77
C PHE A 18 -35.09 -34.90 18.82
N ALA A 19 -35.52 -34.07 19.77
CA ALA A 19 -35.06 -32.68 19.91
C ALA A 19 -34.00 -32.46 21.02
N TYR A 20 -33.50 -33.53 21.65
CA TYR A 20 -32.60 -33.44 22.82
C TYR A 20 -31.23 -34.09 22.63
N SER A 21 -30.90 -34.59 21.43
CA SER A 21 -29.69 -35.41 21.21
C SER A 21 -28.50 -34.71 20.54
N GLN A 22 -28.54 -33.40 20.25
CA GLN A 22 -27.37 -32.73 19.66
C GLN A 22 -27.19 -31.24 20.03
N LYS A 23 -27.71 -30.80 21.18
CA LYS A 23 -27.13 -29.63 21.88
C LYS A 23 -25.95 -30.10 22.73
N GLU A 24 -24.91 -30.64 22.10
CA GLU A 24 -23.61 -30.55 22.74
C GLU A 24 -23.36 -29.06 22.98
N LYS A 25 -23.18 -28.67 24.25
CA LYS A 25 -22.72 -27.33 24.57
C LYS A 25 -21.37 -27.18 23.90
N LEU A 26 -21.32 -26.55 22.73
CA LEU A 26 -20.07 -26.14 22.11
C LEU A 26 -19.27 -25.39 23.18
N ASN A 27 -18.22 -26.01 23.71
CA ASN A 27 -17.37 -25.41 24.74
C ASN A 27 -16.39 -24.46 24.03
N LEU A 28 -16.90 -23.27 23.73
CA LEU A 28 -16.16 -22.23 23.05
C LEU A 28 -15.31 -21.45 24.05
N ARG A 29 -14.02 -21.38 23.78
CA ARG A 29 -13.12 -20.52 24.54
C ARG A 29 -13.47 -19.05 24.24
N PRO A 30 -13.41 -18.15 25.23
CA PRO A 30 -13.46 -16.72 24.96
C PRO A 30 -12.42 -16.34 23.92
N TYR A 31 -12.78 -15.48 22.98
CA TYR A 31 -11.88 -14.95 21.96
C TYR A 31 -11.60 -13.47 22.23
N SER A 32 -10.45 -13.19 22.82
CA SER A 32 -9.93 -11.84 23.10
C SER A 32 -8.45 -11.76 22.78
N ILE A 33 -7.89 -10.55 22.68
CA ILE A 33 -6.43 -10.35 22.57
C ILE A 33 -5.69 -11.12 23.67
N GLU A 34 -6.11 -10.94 24.93
CA GLU A 34 -5.49 -11.60 26.09
C GLU A 34 -5.53 -13.13 26.02
N THR A 35 -6.70 -13.71 25.76
CA THR A 35 -6.85 -15.17 25.68
C THR A 35 -6.11 -15.77 24.48
N THR A 36 -6.01 -15.01 23.39
CA THR A 36 -5.23 -15.39 22.21
C THR A 36 -3.73 -15.37 22.52
N TYR A 37 -3.24 -14.34 23.22
CA TYR A 37 -1.85 -14.24 23.65
C TYR A 37 -1.47 -15.41 24.54
N GLU A 38 -2.27 -15.70 25.57
CA GLU A 38 -2.05 -16.83 26.49
C GLU A 38 -2.00 -18.18 25.77
N HIS A 39 -2.74 -18.30 24.67
CA HIS A 39 -2.71 -19.50 23.83
C HIS A 39 -1.46 -19.55 22.93
N LEU A 40 -1.21 -18.50 22.16
CA LEU A 40 -0.17 -18.48 21.13
C LEU A 40 1.24 -18.40 21.70
N LYS A 41 1.45 -17.76 22.86
CA LYS A 41 2.78 -17.64 23.48
C LYS A 41 3.44 -18.97 23.82
N LYS A 42 2.65 -20.05 23.90
CA LYS A 42 3.14 -21.41 24.15
C LYS A 42 3.98 -21.94 23.00
N ASP A 43 3.53 -21.68 21.77
CA ASP A 43 4.19 -22.13 20.54
C ASP A 43 5.05 -21.00 19.92
N HIS A 44 4.77 -19.75 20.28
CA HIS A 44 5.45 -18.55 19.79
C HIS A 44 5.88 -17.63 20.96
N PRO A 45 6.92 -17.98 21.72
CA PRO A 45 7.30 -17.25 22.94
C PRO A 45 7.83 -15.82 22.71
N PHE A 46 8.08 -15.45 21.45
CA PHE A 46 8.61 -14.14 21.06
C PHE A 46 7.51 -13.09 20.81
N ILE A 47 6.23 -13.48 20.83
CA ILE A 47 5.13 -12.56 20.52
C ILE A 47 4.84 -11.63 21.69
N GLU A 48 4.28 -10.47 21.37
CA GLU A 48 3.71 -9.53 22.32
C GLU A 48 2.28 -9.17 21.91
N SER A 49 1.40 -8.94 22.88
CA SER A 49 0.04 -8.45 22.59
C SER A 49 0.08 -7.04 22.04
N ILE A 50 -0.77 -6.76 21.06
CA ILE A 50 -0.96 -5.38 20.59
C ILE A 50 -1.60 -4.51 21.67
N THR A 51 -1.19 -3.25 21.74
CA THR A 51 -1.68 -2.30 22.74
C THR A 51 -2.41 -1.11 22.11
N PRO A 52 -3.46 -0.58 22.75
CA PRO A 52 -4.12 0.64 22.30
C PRO A 52 -3.17 1.84 22.15
N LEU A 53 -3.44 2.68 21.16
CA LEU A 53 -2.75 3.96 20.97
C LEU A 53 -3.15 4.99 22.04
N ASN A 54 -2.28 5.99 22.22
CA ASN A 54 -2.58 7.14 23.06
C ASN A 54 -3.70 8.00 22.45
N ASP A 55 -4.69 8.36 23.27
CA ASP A 55 -5.89 9.13 22.91
C ASP A 55 -5.60 10.54 22.34
N THR A 56 -4.35 10.99 22.33
CA THR A 56 -3.97 12.27 21.72
C THR A 56 -4.05 12.28 20.19
N LEU A 57 -4.02 11.11 19.54
CA LEU A 57 -3.89 10.96 18.07
C LEU A 57 -5.22 10.87 17.31
N TYR A 58 -6.34 10.64 17.99
CA TYR A 58 -7.67 10.48 17.39
C TYR A 58 -8.77 11.02 18.32
N GLN A 59 -10.00 11.09 17.81
CA GLN A 59 -11.23 11.26 18.59
C GLN A 59 -12.01 9.95 18.61
N ALA A 60 -12.76 9.70 19.67
CA ALA A 60 -13.55 8.47 19.80
C ALA A 60 -14.94 8.71 20.39
N LYS A 61 -15.91 7.93 19.91
CA LYS A 61 -17.24 7.72 20.52
C LYS A 61 -17.39 6.23 20.78
N THR A 62 -17.48 5.84 22.04
CA THR A 62 -17.51 4.41 22.44
C THR A 62 -18.89 3.99 22.95
N ASP A 63 -19.18 2.70 22.84
CA ASP A 63 -20.40 2.02 23.30
C ASP A 63 -21.70 2.62 22.78
N VAL A 64 -21.67 3.14 21.54
CA VAL A 64 -22.84 3.70 20.87
C VAL A 64 -23.75 2.56 20.45
N VAL A 65 -24.98 2.55 20.97
CA VAL A 65 -26.01 1.60 20.54
C VAL A 65 -26.47 1.96 19.13
N TYR A 66 -26.22 1.08 18.16
CA TYR A 66 -26.63 1.28 16.77
C TYR A 66 -27.88 0.47 16.39
N LYS A 67 -28.14 -0.63 17.11
CA LYS A 67 -29.32 -1.47 16.90
C LYS A 67 -29.77 -2.09 18.22
N LYS A 68 -31.08 -2.13 18.43
CA LYS A 68 -31.69 -2.90 19.53
C LYS A 68 -32.33 -4.15 18.95
N THR A 69 -32.05 -5.28 19.56
CA THR A 69 -32.66 -6.58 19.22
C THR A 69 -33.62 -6.98 20.34
N GLU A 70 -34.30 -8.12 20.19
CA GLU A 70 -35.14 -8.65 21.27
C GLU A 70 -34.34 -9.03 22.52
N THR A 71 -33.04 -9.35 22.36
CA THR A 71 -32.19 -9.98 23.37
C THR A 71 -30.98 -9.14 23.79
N SER A 72 -30.60 -8.13 23.00
CA SER A 72 -29.38 -7.34 23.21
C SER A 72 -29.42 -5.95 22.58
N ASP A 73 -28.65 -5.02 23.15
CA ASP A 73 -28.29 -3.76 22.50
C ASP A 73 -26.94 -3.96 21.79
N LEU A 74 -26.94 -3.90 20.46
CA LEU A 74 -25.72 -3.99 19.66
C LEU A 74 -25.05 -2.63 19.63
N LYS A 75 -23.74 -2.63 19.91
CA LYS A 75 -22.92 -1.44 20.10
C LYS A 75 -21.79 -1.36 19.10
N LEU A 76 -21.32 -0.14 18.87
CA LEU A 76 -20.12 0.15 18.11
C LEU A 76 -19.27 1.21 18.79
N ASP A 77 -18.00 1.26 18.41
CA ASP A 77 -17.10 2.36 18.72
C ASP A 77 -16.63 2.99 17.42
N ALA A 78 -16.67 4.32 17.33
CA ALA A 78 -16.17 5.10 16.21
C ALA A 78 -14.93 5.87 16.61
N TYR A 79 -13.84 5.67 15.88
CA TYR A 79 -12.55 6.36 16.00
C TYR A 79 -12.33 7.20 14.75
N TYR A 80 -11.96 8.47 14.87
CA TYR A 80 -11.84 9.38 13.72
C TYR A 80 -10.79 10.47 13.95
N PRO A 81 -10.28 11.12 12.90
CA PRO A 81 -9.15 12.06 13.02
C PRO A 81 -9.49 13.29 13.86
N LYS A 82 -8.50 13.81 14.59
CA LYS A 82 -8.69 14.91 15.54
C LYS A 82 -8.81 16.29 14.88
N ASP A 83 -8.09 16.50 13.79
CA ASP A 83 -8.08 17.75 13.05
C ASP A 83 -9.03 17.66 11.86
N ALA A 84 -10.09 18.46 11.81
CA ALA A 84 -10.89 18.61 10.59
C ALA A 84 -11.44 20.03 10.49
N LEU A 85 -10.68 20.88 9.80
CA LEU A 85 -11.23 22.02 9.08
C LEU A 85 -11.91 21.46 7.83
N ASP A 86 -13.22 21.65 7.67
CA ASP A 86 -14.06 21.44 6.46
C ASP A 86 -13.85 20.19 5.56
N GLN A 87 -13.07 19.18 5.96
CA GLN A 87 -12.76 17.99 5.16
C GLN A 87 -13.49 16.72 5.64
N THR A 88 -13.74 15.79 4.72
CA THR A 88 -14.28 14.45 4.99
C THR A 88 -13.24 13.36 4.74
N TYR A 89 -13.33 12.27 5.48
CA TYR A 89 -12.40 11.15 5.49
C TYR A 89 -13.05 9.86 5.00
N PRO A 90 -12.29 8.97 4.34
CA PRO A 90 -12.77 7.62 4.05
C PRO A 90 -13.08 6.85 5.34
N GLY A 91 -14.07 5.96 5.28
CA GLY A 91 -14.52 5.14 6.40
C GLY A 91 -14.14 3.68 6.29
N VAL A 92 -14.02 2.99 7.41
CA VAL A 92 -13.80 1.54 7.48
C VAL A 92 -14.69 0.95 8.57
N LEU A 93 -15.52 -0.04 8.23
CA LEU A 93 -16.22 -0.87 9.21
C LEU A 93 -15.35 -2.10 9.53
N LEU A 94 -14.92 -2.24 10.77
CA LEU A 94 -14.09 -3.33 11.27
C LEU A 94 -14.94 -4.39 11.98
N ILE A 95 -14.78 -5.63 11.55
CA ILE A 95 -15.63 -6.77 11.95
C ILE A 95 -14.77 -7.85 12.60
N HIS A 96 -15.05 -8.11 13.87
CA HIS A 96 -14.25 -9.01 14.67
C HIS A 96 -14.46 -10.49 14.31
N GLY A 97 -13.39 -11.27 14.45
CA GLY A 97 -13.41 -12.73 14.38
C GLY A 97 -13.95 -13.41 15.64
N GLY A 98 -13.68 -14.71 15.79
CA GLY A 98 -14.16 -15.52 16.91
C GLY A 98 -15.09 -16.66 16.51
N GLY A 99 -15.03 -17.09 15.24
CA GLY A 99 -15.78 -18.24 14.73
C GLY A 99 -17.28 -18.07 14.86
N TRP A 100 -17.81 -16.86 14.65
CA TRP A 100 -19.23 -16.47 14.75
C TRP A 100 -19.92 -16.66 16.10
N PHE A 101 -19.30 -17.34 17.09
CA PHE A 101 -19.89 -17.62 18.40
C PHE A 101 -19.15 -16.97 19.58
N SER A 102 -18.00 -16.34 19.33
CA SER A 102 -17.24 -15.59 20.32
C SER A 102 -16.65 -14.33 19.70
N GLY A 103 -15.83 -13.60 20.45
CA GLY A 103 -15.22 -12.35 20.02
C GLY A 103 -15.98 -11.12 20.50
N SER A 104 -15.38 -9.96 20.24
CA SER A 104 -15.94 -8.66 20.56
C SER A 104 -15.36 -7.60 19.63
N LYS A 105 -16.09 -6.49 19.43
CA LYS A 105 -15.61 -5.28 18.73
C LYS A 105 -14.25 -4.81 19.24
N GLU A 106 -13.93 -5.09 20.51
CA GLU A 106 -12.67 -4.72 21.14
C GLU A 106 -11.44 -5.36 20.52
N ASN A 107 -11.59 -6.51 19.86
CA ASN A 107 -10.47 -7.17 19.18
C ASN A 107 -9.95 -6.33 18.00
N GLU A 108 -10.78 -5.46 17.43
CA GLU A 108 -10.42 -4.58 16.32
C GLU A 108 -10.06 -3.15 16.77
N ARG A 109 -10.12 -2.87 18.08
CA ARG A 109 -9.89 -1.52 18.65
C ARG A 109 -8.55 -0.93 18.21
N VAL A 110 -7.47 -1.70 18.36
CA VAL A 110 -6.12 -1.22 18.09
C VAL A 110 -5.95 -0.89 16.59
N MET A 111 -6.43 -1.77 15.69
CA MET A 111 -6.46 -1.49 14.25
C MET A 111 -7.26 -0.22 13.95
N ALA A 112 -8.44 -0.06 14.54
CA ALA A 112 -9.29 1.11 14.33
C ALA A 112 -8.62 2.42 14.78
N GLN A 113 -7.92 2.41 15.91
CA GLN A 113 -7.16 3.56 16.39
C GLN A 113 -6.02 3.93 15.45
N HIS A 114 -5.29 2.94 14.92
CA HIS A 114 -4.24 3.19 13.93
C HIS A 114 -4.81 3.74 12.61
N LEU A 115 -5.93 3.21 12.12
CA LEU A 115 -6.61 3.75 10.95
C LEU A 115 -7.06 5.20 11.19
N ALA A 116 -7.62 5.51 12.36
CA ALA A 116 -8.03 6.87 12.72
C ALA A 116 -6.85 7.85 12.79
N ALA A 117 -5.73 7.44 13.39
CA ALA A 117 -4.48 8.21 13.40
C ALA A 117 -3.92 8.45 11.99
N ASN A 118 -4.31 7.62 11.02
CA ASN A 118 -3.93 7.72 9.62
C ASN A 118 -5.05 8.29 8.75
N GLY A 119 -6.02 9.05 9.27
CA GLY A 119 -6.97 9.78 8.42
C GLY A 119 -8.16 8.96 7.91
N TYR A 120 -8.62 7.97 8.67
CA TYR A 120 -9.85 7.22 8.40
C TYR A 120 -10.89 7.41 9.52
N VAL A 121 -12.17 7.32 9.19
CA VAL A 121 -13.23 7.06 10.18
C VAL A 121 -13.35 5.55 10.36
N ALA A 122 -12.79 5.01 11.44
CA ALA A 122 -12.78 3.59 11.72
C ALA A 122 -13.86 3.22 12.75
N VAL A 123 -14.76 2.32 12.40
CA VAL A 123 -15.88 1.89 13.25
C VAL A 123 -15.78 0.41 13.55
N THR A 124 -15.69 0.03 14.82
CA THR A 124 -15.74 -1.38 15.26
C THR A 124 -17.16 -1.71 15.69
N ALA A 125 -17.73 -2.83 15.28
CA ALA A 125 -19.12 -3.17 15.59
C ALA A 125 -19.28 -4.56 16.21
N SER A 126 -20.15 -4.66 17.22
CA SER A 126 -20.68 -5.94 17.70
C SER A 126 -21.83 -6.41 16.82
N TYR A 127 -21.97 -7.70 16.61
CA TYR A 127 -23.11 -8.32 15.93
C TYR A 127 -23.63 -9.50 16.76
N ARG A 128 -24.87 -9.97 16.49
CA ARG A 128 -25.38 -11.16 17.20
C ARG A 128 -24.54 -12.38 16.85
N LEU A 129 -24.03 -13.04 17.89
CA LEU A 129 -23.26 -14.27 17.77
C LEU A 129 -24.17 -15.49 17.70
N GLY A 130 -23.66 -16.61 17.20
CA GLY A 130 -24.42 -17.84 16.92
C GLY A 130 -25.20 -18.44 18.09
N ARG A 131 -24.88 -18.09 19.34
CA ARG A 131 -25.69 -18.50 20.51
C ARG A 131 -26.99 -17.71 20.65
N GLU A 132 -26.98 -16.48 20.17
CA GLU A 132 -28.12 -15.56 20.21
C GLU A 132 -28.95 -15.67 18.94
N ALA A 133 -28.30 -15.68 17.77
CA ALA A 133 -28.96 -15.86 16.48
C ALA A 133 -28.03 -16.53 15.46
N ILE A 134 -28.59 -17.46 14.68
CA ILE A 134 -27.91 -18.13 13.56
C ILE A 134 -27.80 -17.21 12.33
N TYR A 135 -27.04 -17.62 11.32
CA TYR A 135 -27.00 -16.97 10.01
C TYR A 135 -28.43 -16.80 9.43
N PRO A 136 -28.76 -15.66 8.76
CA PRO A 136 -27.90 -14.52 8.40
C PRO A 136 -27.94 -13.34 9.40
N ALA A 137 -28.38 -13.54 10.65
CA ALA A 137 -28.65 -12.43 11.58
C ALA A 137 -27.48 -11.45 11.76
N GLY A 138 -26.26 -11.97 11.91
CA GLY A 138 -25.05 -11.14 12.04
C GLY A 138 -24.73 -10.31 10.80
N VAL A 139 -25.02 -10.83 9.60
CA VAL A 139 -24.86 -10.09 8.33
C VAL A 139 -25.80 -8.89 8.30
N LEU A 140 -27.06 -9.10 8.67
CA LEU A 140 -28.07 -8.04 8.73
C LEU A 140 -27.71 -6.97 9.78
N ASP A 141 -27.19 -7.39 10.93
CA ASP A 141 -26.73 -6.46 11.97
C ASP A 141 -25.56 -5.59 11.47
N LEU A 142 -24.60 -6.16 10.75
CA LEU A 142 -23.46 -5.41 10.22
C LEU A 142 -23.85 -4.49 9.04
N LYS A 143 -24.85 -4.87 8.25
CA LYS A 143 -25.48 -3.99 7.26
C LYS A 143 -26.14 -2.77 7.92
N ASP A 144 -26.81 -2.95 9.06
CA ASP A 144 -27.33 -1.84 9.86
C ASP A 144 -26.21 -0.96 10.44
N ALA A 145 -25.05 -1.54 10.78
CA ALA A 145 -23.88 -0.77 11.20
C ALA A 145 -23.34 0.13 10.06
N LEU A 146 -23.29 -0.35 8.81
CA LEU A 146 -22.95 0.47 7.64
C LEU A 146 -23.94 1.62 7.44
N ARG A 147 -25.26 1.35 7.58
CA ARG A 147 -26.30 2.38 7.50
C ARG A 147 -26.15 3.41 8.61
N TRP A 148 -25.82 2.97 9.82
CA TRP A 148 -25.53 3.86 10.94
C TRP A 148 -24.35 4.78 10.61
N MET A 149 -23.27 4.27 10.02
CA MET A 149 -22.13 5.11 9.58
C MET A 149 -22.58 6.18 8.59
N GLN A 150 -23.36 5.81 7.57
CA GLN A 150 -23.86 6.78 6.57
C GLN A 150 -24.82 7.82 7.16
N ALA A 151 -25.68 7.42 8.11
CA ALA A 151 -26.58 8.32 8.81
C ALA A 151 -25.82 9.34 9.67
N ASN A 152 -24.69 8.93 10.26
CA ASN A 152 -23.87 9.77 11.14
C ASN A 152 -22.71 10.46 10.43
N ALA A 153 -22.64 10.41 9.10
CA ALA A 153 -21.46 10.81 8.36
C ALA A 153 -21.03 12.27 8.61
N ALA A 154 -21.99 13.19 8.72
CA ALA A 154 -21.70 14.59 9.02
C ALA A 154 -21.03 14.77 10.40
N GLN A 155 -21.46 14.00 11.41
CA GLN A 155 -20.89 14.07 12.76
C GLN A 155 -19.51 13.43 12.86
N LEU A 156 -19.23 12.46 11.99
CA LEU A 156 -17.97 11.73 11.96
C LEU A 156 -16.97 12.32 10.95
N HIS A 157 -17.37 13.34 10.19
CA HIS A 157 -16.64 13.82 9.01
C HIS A 157 -16.34 12.67 8.03
N LEU A 158 -17.28 11.74 7.85
CA LEU A 158 -17.15 10.60 6.95
C LEU A 158 -17.58 10.97 5.52
N ASP A 159 -16.80 10.53 4.55
CA ASP A 159 -17.17 10.52 3.14
C ASP A 159 -18.00 9.27 2.80
N LYS A 160 -19.27 9.48 2.45
CA LYS A 160 -20.22 8.40 2.16
C LYS A 160 -19.87 7.60 0.90
N ASN A 161 -19.02 8.15 0.03
CA ASN A 161 -18.64 7.50 -1.22
C ASN A 161 -17.31 6.73 -1.12
N ARG A 162 -16.69 6.71 0.07
CA ARG A 162 -15.37 6.11 0.30
C ARG A 162 -15.40 5.29 1.59
N ILE A 163 -16.11 4.17 1.58
CA ILE A 163 -16.26 3.27 2.73
C ILE A 163 -15.68 1.90 2.38
N ALA A 164 -14.88 1.31 3.27
CA ALA A 164 -14.44 -0.08 3.18
C ALA A 164 -15.08 -0.95 4.28
N THR A 165 -15.06 -2.26 4.05
CA THR A 165 -15.16 -3.25 5.13
C THR A 165 -13.80 -3.88 5.38
N LEU A 166 -13.50 -4.14 6.65
CA LEU A 166 -12.34 -4.90 7.08
C LEU A 166 -12.83 -5.93 8.08
N GLY A 167 -12.41 -7.18 7.93
CA GLY A 167 -12.69 -8.18 8.94
C GLY A 167 -11.53 -9.13 9.13
N ALA A 168 -11.59 -9.89 10.24
CA ALA A 168 -10.62 -10.94 10.51
C ALA A 168 -11.28 -12.28 10.85
N SER A 169 -10.77 -13.40 10.32
CA SER A 169 -11.34 -14.74 10.51
C SER A 169 -12.82 -14.81 10.08
N ALA A 170 -13.71 -15.27 10.95
CA ALA A 170 -15.17 -15.19 10.76
C ALA A 170 -15.65 -13.78 10.40
N GLY A 171 -15.03 -12.74 10.95
CA GLY A 171 -15.33 -11.35 10.61
C GLY A 171 -14.90 -10.97 9.19
N ALA A 172 -13.81 -11.56 8.68
CA ALA A 172 -13.38 -11.37 7.29
C ALA A 172 -14.39 -11.97 6.31
N GLN A 173 -14.89 -13.18 6.61
CA GLN A 173 -15.96 -13.78 5.81
C GLN A 173 -17.21 -12.89 5.79
N LEU A 174 -17.64 -12.36 6.93
CA LEU A 174 -18.76 -11.42 7.01
C LEU A 174 -18.49 -10.11 6.25
N ALA A 175 -17.29 -9.53 6.39
CA ALA A 175 -16.87 -8.31 5.70
C ALA A 175 -16.93 -8.48 4.18
N MET A 176 -16.41 -9.59 3.67
CA MET A 176 -16.51 -9.93 2.27
C MET A 176 -17.96 -10.07 1.82
N LEU A 177 -18.79 -10.82 2.57
CA LEU A 177 -20.19 -11.02 2.22
C LEU A 177 -20.95 -9.69 2.12
N LEU A 178 -20.69 -8.76 3.05
CA LEU A 178 -21.20 -7.39 3.00
C LEU A 178 -20.79 -6.68 1.70
N GLY A 179 -19.52 -6.78 1.34
CA GLY A 179 -18.95 -6.09 0.19
C GLY A 179 -19.42 -6.60 -1.17
N VAL A 180 -19.71 -7.90 -1.30
CA VAL A 180 -20.18 -8.53 -2.55
C VAL A 180 -21.71 -8.60 -2.67
N THR A 181 -22.45 -8.34 -1.59
CA THR A 181 -23.92 -8.30 -1.59
C THR A 181 -24.50 -6.93 -1.22
N PRO A 182 -24.03 -5.80 -1.77
CA PRO A 182 -24.55 -4.50 -1.38
C PRO A 182 -25.99 -4.32 -1.88
N ASN A 183 -26.89 -3.82 -1.03
CA ASN A 183 -28.31 -3.60 -1.34
C ASN A 183 -28.99 -4.85 -1.93
N SER A 184 -28.68 -6.02 -1.37
CA SER A 184 -29.00 -7.30 -1.98
C SER A 184 -30.45 -7.74 -1.73
N GLU A 185 -31.07 -8.30 -2.76
CA GLU A 185 -32.35 -9.00 -2.64
C GLU A 185 -32.24 -10.24 -1.74
N VAL A 186 -31.07 -10.91 -1.70
CA VAL A 186 -30.81 -12.08 -0.84
C VAL A 186 -31.04 -11.76 0.64
N PHE A 187 -30.76 -10.51 1.04
CA PHE A 187 -30.94 -10.03 2.41
C PHE A 187 -32.15 -9.10 2.56
N ASN A 188 -33.05 -9.08 1.57
CA ASN A 188 -34.27 -8.26 1.55
C ASN A 188 -34.02 -6.76 1.80
N GLU A 189 -32.94 -6.18 1.25
CA GLU A 189 -32.60 -4.76 1.46
C GLU A 189 -33.39 -3.78 0.55
N THR A 190 -34.66 -4.05 0.29
CA THR A 190 -35.49 -3.20 -0.58
C THR A 190 -35.95 -1.93 0.15
N GLU A 191 -35.73 -0.75 -0.45
CA GLU A 191 -36.22 0.58 0.01
C GLU A 191 -35.51 1.21 1.22
N GLU A 192 -34.26 0.83 1.50
CA GLU A 192 -33.48 1.40 2.60
C GLU A 192 -32.96 2.82 2.30
N GLN A 193 -33.01 3.72 3.30
CA GLN A 193 -32.60 5.12 3.14
C GLN A 193 -31.10 5.29 2.86
N TYR A 194 -30.28 4.39 3.42
CA TYR A 194 -28.83 4.44 3.32
C TYR A 194 -28.29 3.16 2.66
N SER A 195 -27.35 3.33 1.75
CA SER A 195 -26.75 2.25 0.97
C SER A 195 -25.85 1.38 1.86
N THR A 196 -25.72 0.09 1.54
CA THR A 196 -24.69 -0.79 2.13
C THR A 196 -23.50 -1.04 1.19
N LYS A 197 -23.43 -0.29 0.07
CA LYS A 197 -22.31 -0.36 -0.88
C LYS A 197 -21.01 0.17 -0.25
N VAL A 198 -19.94 -0.61 -0.42
CA VAL A 198 -18.56 -0.25 -0.05
C VAL A 198 -17.67 -0.22 -1.29
N GLN A 199 -16.52 0.44 -1.20
CA GLN A 199 -15.57 0.70 -2.27
C GLN A 199 -14.28 -0.11 -2.13
N ALA A 200 -14.07 -0.80 -1.01
CA ALA A 200 -12.95 -1.71 -0.82
C ALA A 200 -13.27 -2.77 0.25
N ILE A 201 -12.61 -3.92 0.15
CA ILE A 201 -12.74 -5.04 1.09
C ILE A 201 -11.33 -5.44 1.57
N VAL A 202 -11.17 -5.59 2.89
CA VAL A 202 -9.95 -6.15 3.49
C VAL A 202 -10.30 -7.43 4.25
N ASN A 203 -9.78 -8.55 3.75
CA ASN A 203 -9.91 -9.86 4.37
C ASN A 203 -8.60 -10.20 5.09
N VAL A 204 -8.67 -10.34 6.42
CA VAL A 204 -7.58 -10.89 7.23
C VAL A 204 -7.92 -12.34 7.62
N ASP A 205 -7.35 -13.30 6.92
CA ASP A 205 -7.40 -14.73 7.23
C ASP A 205 -8.81 -15.34 7.38
N GLY A 206 -9.76 -14.88 6.57
CA GLY A 206 -11.12 -15.42 6.45
C GLY A 206 -11.33 -16.22 5.18
N VAL A 207 -12.14 -17.28 5.27
CA VAL A 207 -12.54 -18.10 4.13
C VAL A 207 -13.54 -17.36 3.22
N THR A 208 -13.47 -17.60 1.92
CA THR A 208 -14.36 -16.97 0.93
C THR A 208 -15.45 -17.91 0.44
N SER A 209 -15.28 -19.22 0.66
CA SER A 209 -16.28 -20.22 0.31
C SER A 209 -16.30 -21.38 1.30
N PHE A 210 -17.49 -21.75 1.76
CA PHE A 210 -17.74 -22.93 2.60
C PHE A 210 -18.06 -24.19 1.78
N VAL A 211 -18.31 -24.04 0.48
CA VAL A 211 -18.61 -25.15 -0.43
C VAL A 211 -17.39 -25.57 -1.27
N HIS A 212 -16.32 -24.78 -1.23
CA HIS A 212 -15.05 -25.08 -1.88
C HIS A 212 -14.40 -26.35 -1.31
N PRO A 213 -13.71 -27.18 -2.10
CA PRO A 213 -13.08 -28.43 -1.62
C PRO A 213 -12.07 -28.26 -0.49
N GLU A 214 -11.43 -27.09 -0.41
CA GLU A 214 -10.48 -26.75 0.66
C GLU A 214 -11.14 -26.29 1.97
N ALA A 215 -12.46 -26.04 1.94
CA ALA A 215 -13.19 -25.57 3.10
C ALA A 215 -13.30 -26.66 4.16
N GLY A 216 -12.92 -26.32 5.40
CA GLY A 216 -13.15 -27.19 6.54
C GLY A 216 -14.64 -27.20 6.92
N LYS A 217 -15.30 -28.35 6.83
CA LYS A 217 -16.66 -28.57 7.34
C LYS A 217 -16.62 -29.03 8.80
N GLY A 218 -17.60 -28.64 9.61
CA GLY A 218 -17.70 -29.14 10.98
C GLY A 218 -18.76 -28.46 11.84
N ALA A 219 -18.95 -29.00 13.03
CA ALA A 219 -20.04 -28.69 13.95
C ALA A 219 -20.25 -27.20 14.29
N LEU A 220 -19.19 -26.38 14.21
CA LEU A 220 -19.30 -24.93 14.41
C LEU A 220 -20.10 -24.29 13.26
N LEU A 221 -19.78 -24.62 12.01
CA LEU A 221 -20.49 -24.11 10.84
C LEU A 221 -21.91 -24.67 10.77
N ASP A 222 -22.08 -25.97 11.03
CA ASP A 222 -23.41 -26.60 11.10
C ASP A 222 -24.31 -25.86 12.10
N ALA A 223 -23.78 -25.53 13.28
CA ALA A 223 -24.52 -24.82 14.31
C ALA A 223 -24.80 -23.35 13.95
N TRP A 224 -23.88 -22.68 13.25
CA TRP A 224 -24.06 -21.29 12.84
C TRP A 224 -25.05 -21.13 11.68
N LEU A 225 -25.03 -22.07 10.73
CA LEU A 225 -25.93 -22.10 9.57
C LEU A 225 -27.27 -22.77 9.91
N GLY A 226 -27.34 -23.52 11.02
CA GLY A 226 -28.52 -24.25 11.45
C GLY A 226 -28.76 -25.58 10.72
N HIS A 227 -27.91 -25.91 9.75
CA HIS A 227 -27.96 -27.11 8.92
C HIS A 227 -26.56 -27.61 8.61
N THR A 228 -26.40 -28.94 8.56
CA THR A 228 -25.20 -29.56 7.96
C THR A 228 -25.15 -29.31 6.45
N PHE A 229 -23.97 -29.43 5.85
CA PHE A 229 -23.81 -29.28 4.40
C PHE A 229 -24.67 -30.29 3.62
N GLU A 230 -24.81 -31.51 4.14
CA GLU A 230 -25.62 -32.57 3.51
C GLU A 230 -27.12 -32.29 3.58
N GLU A 231 -27.59 -31.60 4.63
CA GLU A 231 -29.00 -31.24 4.81
C GLU A 231 -29.41 -30.05 3.94
N ASN A 232 -28.54 -29.05 3.83
CA ASN A 232 -28.83 -27.83 3.08
C ASN A 232 -27.54 -27.23 2.48
N PRO A 233 -27.09 -27.68 1.30
CA PRO A 233 -25.92 -27.10 0.66
C PRO A 233 -26.16 -25.66 0.15
N GLU A 234 -27.42 -25.27 -0.06
CA GLU A 234 -27.77 -23.93 -0.56
C GLU A 234 -27.46 -22.85 0.47
N ILE A 235 -27.75 -23.06 1.77
CA ILE A 235 -27.41 -22.07 2.81
C ILE A 235 -25.89 -21.93 3.01
N TRP A 236 -25.13 -22.99 2.74
CA TRP A 236 -23.66 -22.95 2.77
C TRP A 236 -23.10 -22.14 1.60
N ALA A 237 -23.70 -22.29 0.41
CA ALA A 237 -23.37 -21.48 -0.76
C ALA A 237 -23.80 -20.01 -0.55
N GLU A 238 -25.00 -19.76 0.00
CA GLU A 238 -25.49 -18.41 0.29
C GLU A 238 -24.59 -17.66 1.27
N ALA A 239 -24.03 -18.37 2.25
CA ALA A 239 -23.08 -17.79 3.20
C ALA A 239 -21.66 -17.62 2.62
N SER A 240 -21.39 -18.02 1.38
CA SER A 240 -20.06 -18.00 0.74
C SER A 240 -19.89 -16.75 -0.13
N PRO A 241 -19.04 -15.77 0.24
CA PRO A 241 -18.80 -14.56 -0.57
C PRO A 241 -18.40 -14.83 -2.03
N LEU A 242 -17.68 -15.93 -2.29
CA LEU A 242 -17.23 -16.31 -3.64
C LEU A 242 -18.39 -16.44 -4.65
N GLU A 243 -19.58 -16.83 -4.21
CA GLU A 243 -20.74 -17.04 -5.08
C GLU A 243 -21.32 -15.73 -5.66
N TYR A 244 -20.88 -14.58 -5.15
CA TYR A 244 -21.40 -13.26 -5.49
C TYR A 244 -20.37 -12.35 -6.18
N VAL A 245 -19.19 -12.88 -6.53
CA VAL A 245 -18.19 -12.10 -7.25
C VAL A 245 -18.70 -11.72 -8.64
N SER A 246 -18.51 -10.46 -9.02
CA SER A 246 -18.96 -9.91 -10.30
C SER A 246 -18.13 -8.68 -10.69
N GLU A 247 -18.39 -8.10 -11.86
CA GLU A 247 -17.80 -6.82 -12.30
C GLU A 247 -18.06 -5.65 -11.32
N ALA A 248 -19.09 -5.76 -10.47
CA ALA A 248 -19.42 -4.76 -9.46
C ALA A 248 -18.68 -4.96 -8.13
N THR A 249 -17.90 -6.03 -7.99
CA THR A 249 -17.15 -6.34 -6.77
C THR A 249 -16.09 -5.27 -6.50
N PRO A 250 -15.99 -4.75 -5.26
CA PRO A 250 -14.96 -3.77 -4.93
C PRO A 250 -13.54 -4.38 -4.99
N PRO A 251 -12.51 -3.54 -5.21
CA PRO A 251 -11.13 -3.94 -4.96
C PRO A 251 -10.98 -4.67 -3.62
N THR A 252 -10.19 -5.74 -3.60
CA THR A 252 -10.09 -6.62 -2.43
C THR A 252 -8.63 -6.91 -2.07
N LEU A 253 -8.29 -6.76 -0.78
CA LEU A 253 -7.02 -7.15 -0.20
C LEU A 253 -7.19 -8.42 0.65
N PHE A 254 -6.32 -9.40 0.43
CA PHE A 254 -6.16 -10.57 1.28
C PHE A 254 -4.84 -10.50 2.06
N ILE A 255 -4.92 -10.59 3.39
CA ILE A 255 -3.78 -10.80 4.28
C ILE A 255 -3.98 -12.13 4.97
N ASN A 256 -3.15 -13.12 4.65
CA ASN A 256 -3.36 -14.49 5.09
C ASN A 256 -2.26 -14.98 6.04
N SER A 257 -2.66 -15.90 6.93
CA SER A 257 -1.73 -16.69 7.70
C SER A 257 -1.06 -17.75 6.82
N ALA A 258 -0.02 -18.40 7.35
CA ALA A 258 0.61 -19.55 6.72
C ALA A 258 -0.24 -20.83 6.75
N GLN A 259 -1.48 -20.80 7.27
CA GLN A 259 -2.36 -21.96 7.38
C GLN A 259 -3.30 -22.08 6.16
N PRO A 260 -3.11 -23.07 5.27
CA PRO A 260 -3.87 -23.17 4.02
C PRO A 260 -5.38 -23.28 4.20
N ARG A 261 -5.86 -23.83 5.33
CA ARG A 261 -7.29 -24.01 5.62
C ARG A 261 -8.09 -22.70 5.66
N PHE A 262 -7.44 -21.54 5.81
CA PHE A 262 -8.10 -20.23 5.77
C PHE A 262 -8.08 -19.58 4.38
N HIS A 263 -7.49 -20.25 3.39
CA HIS A 263 -7.39 -19.74 2.01
C HIS A 263 -8.50 -20.30 1.11
N ALA A 264 -9.41 -21.12 1.66
CA ALA A 264 -10.45 -21.79 0.89
C ALA A 264 -11.28 -20.80 0.05
N GLY A 265 -11.19 -20.98 -1.28
CA GLY A 265 -11.85 -20.17 -2.30
C GLY A 265 -11.18 -18.81 -2.60
N ARG A 266 -10.08 -18.45 -1.93
CA ARG A 266 -9.39 -17.17 -2.14
C ARG A 266 -8.86 -17.07 -3.57
N ASP A 267 -8.16 -18.11 -4.03
CA ASP A 267 -7.48 -18.07 -5.32
C ASP A 267 -8.50 -17.99 -6.48
N ASP A 268 -9.63 -18.68 -6.35
CA ASP A 268 -10.77 -18.56 -7.27
C ASP A 268 -11.39 -17.16 -7.23
N TYR A 269 -11.52 -16.56 -6.04
CA TYR A 269 -12.02 -15.19 -5.87
C TYR A 269 -11.11 -14.20 -6.61
N THR A 270 -9.80 -14.28 -6.39
CA THR A 270 -8.83 -13.38 -7.03
C THR A 270 -8.77 -13.59 -8.53
N ALA A 271 -8.84 -14.85 -9.00
CA ALA A 271 -8.89 -15.15 -10.43
C ALA A 271 -10.12 -14.52 -11.12
N GLN A 272 -11.27 -14.47 -10.44
CA GLN A 272 -12.45 -13.77 -10.95
C GLN A 272 -12.24 -12.25 -10.97
N LEU A 273 -11.63 -11.66 -9.94
CA LEU A 273 -11.30 -10.23 -9.94
C LEU A 273 -10.34 -9.86 -11.07
N ASP A 274 -9.31 -10.67 -11.30
CA ASP A 274 -8.35 -10.47 -12.39
C ASP A 274 -9.04 -10.52 -13.75
N ALA A 275 -9.98 -11.47 -13.95
CA ALA A 275 -10.76 -11.58 -15.18
C ALA A 275 -11.63 -10.33 -15.44
N TYR A 276 -12.08 -9.65 -14.38
CA TYR A 276 -12.82 -8.39 -14.48
C TYR A 276 -11.93 -7.14 -14.48
N GLY A 277 -10.60 -7.29 -14.39
CA GLY A 277 -9.68 -6.15 -14.27
C GLY A 277 -9.83 -5.37 -12.97
N ILE A 278 -10.35 -6.00 -11.90
CA ILE A 278 -10.57 -5.38 -10.60
C ILE A 278 -9.30 -5.51 -9.76
N TYR A 279 -8.81 -4.37 -9.26
CA TYR A 279 -7.60 -4.33 -8.44
C TYR A 279 -7.71 -5.23 -7.20
N ASN A 280 -6.71 -6.08 -6.99
CA ASN A 280 -6.62 -6.93 -5.81
C ASN A 280 -5.16 -7.14 -5.38
N GLU A 281 -4.96 -7.46 -4.10
CA GLU A 281 -3.66 -7.74 -3.51
C GLU A 281 -3.75 -9.01 -2.63
N VAL A 282 -2.72 -9.86 -2.65
CA VAL A 282 -2.62 -11.04 -1.77
C VAL A 282 -1.26 -11.03 -1.06
N HIS A 283 -1.29 -11.03 0.27
CA HIS A 283 -0.09 -11.08 1.11
C HIS A 283 -0.20 -12.24 2.10
N THR A 284 0.64 -13.26 1.95
CA THR A 284 0.72 -14.37 2.90
C THR A 284 1.91 -14.16 3.84
N LEU A 285 1.65 -14.02 5.13
CA LEU A 285 2.70 -13.85 6.13
C LEU A 285 3.27 -15.21 6.54
N PRO A 286 4.57 -15.49 6.30
CA PRO A 286 5.15 -16.79 6.58
C PRO A 286 5.20 -17.08 8.09
N LYS A 287 5.09 -18.36 8.46
CA LYS A 287 5.22 -18.87 9.84
C LYS A 287 4.27 -18.22 10.86
N THR A 288 3.12 -17.74 10.41
CA THR A 288 2.09 -17.14 11.26
C THR A 288 1.03 -18.16 11.72
N PRO A 289 0.55 -18.05 12.97
CA PRO A 289 -0.66 -18.75 13.41
C PRO A 289 -1.91 -18.03 12.88
N HIS A 290 -3.07 -18.64 13.07
CA HIS A 290 -4.33 -17.91 13.00
C HIS A 290 -4.39 -16.89 14.14
N SER A 291 -5.05 -15.76 13.94
CA SER A 291 -5.08 -14.62 14.88
C SER A 291 -3.76 -13.85 15.00
N PHE A 292 -2.85 -13.97 14.03
CA PHE A 292 -1.57 -13.26 13.99
C PHE A 292 -1.73 -11.73 14.09
N TRP A 293 -2.80 -11.17 13.54
CA TRP A 293 -3.07 -9.73 13.53
C TRP A 293 -3.30 -9.14 14.94
N LEU A 294 -3.49 -9.98 15.96
CA LEU A 294 -3.62 -9.53 17.35
C LEU A 294 -2.28 -9.47 18.09
N MET A 295 -1.16 -9.77 17.42
CA MET A 295 0.15 -9.94 18.05
C MET A 295 1.26 -9.23 17.27
N HIS A 296 2.20 -8.63 17.99
CA HIS A 296 3.50 -8.24 17.45
C HIS A 296 4.36 -9.50 17.23
N PRO A 297 5.19 -9.53 16.17
CA PRO A 297 5.45 -8.45 15.20
C PRO A 297 4.55 -8.51 13.94
N TRP A 298 3.48 -9.31 13.96
CA TRP A 298 2.66 -9.54 12.76
C TRP A 298 1.58 -8.48 12.55
N PHE A 299 1.23 -7.73 13.59
CA PHE A 299 0.32 -6.59 13.48
C PHE A 299 0.89 -5.51 12.55
N GLU A 300 2.17 -5.17 12.64
CA GLU A 300 2.82 -4.14 11.81
C GLU A 300 2.66 -4.37 10.31
N PRO A 301 3.07 -5.52 9.73
CA PRO A 301 2.87 -5.76 8.32
C PRO A 301 1.38 -5.82 7.96
N THR A 302 0.51 -6.33 8.83
CA THR A 302 -0.94 -6.34 8.60
C THR A 302 -1.50 -4.92 8.47
N LEU A 303 -1.13 -4.03 9.39
CA LEU A 303 -1.50 -2.63 9.38
C LEU A 303 -0.94 -1.92 8.14
N ARG A 304 0.33 -2.17 7.80
CA ARG A 304 0.99 -1.56 6.63
C ARG A 304 0.31 -1.95 5.33
N TYR A 305 0.03 -3.25 5.11
CA TYR A 305 -0.69 -3.68 3.91
C TYR A 305 -2.11 -3.09 3.85
N THR A 306 -2.81 -3.07 4.99
CA THR A 306 -4.13 -2.46 5.09
C THR A 306 -4.10 -0.97 4.72
N LEU A 307 -3.20 -0.18 5.31
CA LEU A 307 -3.08 1.25 5.02
C LEU A 307 -2.71 1.50 3.57
N ASN A 308 -1.71 0.79 3.03
CA ASN A 308 -1.28 0.97 1.64
C ASN A 308 -2.43 0.69 0.65
N PHE A 309 -3.17 -0.39 0.87
CA PHE A 309 -4.30 -0.74 0.02
C PHE A 309 -5.46 0.25 0.15
N LEU A 310 -5.84 0.63 1.38
CA LEU A 310 -6.91 1.59 1.61
C LEU A 310 -6.53 3.00 1.13
N ASP A 311 -5.25 3.37 1.16
CA ASP A 311 -4.79 4.67 0.65
C ASP A 311 -4.97 4.73 -0.87
N LYS A 312 -4.49 3.69 -1.58
CA LYS A 312 -4.65 3.54 -3.03
C LYS A 312 -6.11 3.49 -3.49
N THR A 313 -6.99 2.89 -2.69
CA THR A 313 -8.40 2.66 -3.08
C THR A 313 -9.35 3.76 -2.61
N LEU A 314 -9.10 4.38 -1.45
CA LEU A 314 -10.03 5.33 -0.81
C LEU A 314 -9.49 6.75 -0.57
N LYS A 315 -8.18 6.99 -0.55
CA LYS A 315 -7.65 8.36 -0.32
C LYS A 315 -7.22 9.02 -1.60
N VAL A 316 -6.44 8.31 -2.39
CA VAL A 316 -6.19 8.69 -3.77
C VAL A 316 -7.52 8.46 -4.47
N PRO A 317 -8.16 9.50 -5.03
CA PRO A 317 -9.27 9.24 -5.92
C PRO A 317 -8.69 8.45 -7.07
N PHE A 318 -9.04 7.18 -7.19
CA PHE A 318 -8.97 6.49 -8.48
C PHE A 318 -9.93 7.23 -9.41
N LYS A 319 -9.46 8.34 -9.98
CA LYS A 319 -10.03 8.90 -11.18
C LYS A 319 -9.36 8.12 -12.28
N ASP A 320 -10.15 7.41 -13.06
CA ASP A 320 -9.70 6.95 -14.36
C ASP A 320 -8.95 8.10 -15.04
N PRO A 321 -7.79 7.84 -15.65
CA PRO A 321 -7.12 8.86 -16.43
C PRO A 321 -8.15 9.43 -17.40
N TYR A 322 -8.24 10.77 -17.44
CA TYR A 322 -9.17 11.45 -18.33
C TYR A 322 -8.97 11.03 -19.79
N ARG A 323 -7.75 10.60 -20.12
CA ARG A 323 -7.41 10.03 -21.42
C ARG A 323 -6.31 8.98 -21.25
N VAL A 324 -6.47 7.85 -21.93
CA VAL A 324 -5.39 6.87 -22.17
C VAL A 324 -4.91 7.03 -23.61
N ILE A 325 -3.59 7.00 -23.81
CA ILE A 325 -2.93 7.03 -25.11
C ILE A 325 -2.00 5.82 -25.18
N THR A 326 -2.08 5.05 -26.26
CA THR A 326 -1.24 3.88 -26.49
C THR A 326 -0.08 4.20 -27.43
N VAL A 327 1.12 3.72 -27.10
CA VAL A 327 2.33 3.88 -27.92
C VAL A 327 2.92 2.52 -28.23
N GLY A 328 3.11 2.20 -29.50
CA GLY A 328 3.58 0.89 -29.93
C GLY A 328 3.99 0.88 -31.40
N LYS A 329 4.81 -0.10 -31.79
CA LYS A 329 5.23 -0.29 -33.19
C LYS A 329 4.20 -1.05 -34.03
N GLU A 330 3.08 -1.45 -33.43
CA GLU A 330 2.00 -2.22 -34.06
C GLU A 330 0.90 -1.30 -34.59
N ASP A 331 0.14 -1.76 -35.58
CA ASP A 331 -0.88 -0.97 -36.30
C ASP A 331 -2.07 -0.51 -35.42
N GLN A 332 -2.21 -1.01 -34.20
CA GLN A 332 -3.32 -0.70 -33.29
C GLN A 332 -3.00 0.36 -32.23
N ALA A 333 -1.74 0.80 -32.10
CA ALA A 333 -1.38 1.87 -31.16
C ALA A 333 -1.76 3.25 -31.71
N ASP A 334 -2.11 4.19 -30.82
CA ASP A 334 -2.44 5.57 -31.21
C ASP A 334 -1.23 6.29 -31.84
N PHE A 335 -0.03 6.00 -31.35
CA PHE A 335 1.23 6.58 -31.85
C PHE A 335 2.34 5.54 -31.93
N THR A 336 3.30 5.78 -32.83
CA THR A 336 4.50 4.95 -32.97
C THR A 336 5.68 5.43 -32.12
N THR A 337 5.64 6.71 -31.70
CA THR A 337 6.69 7.35 -30.89
C THR A 337 6.10 7.96 -29.62
N ILE A 338 6.93 8.03 -28.58
CA ILE A 338 6.51 8.59 -27.28
C ILE A 338 6.37 10.11 -27.38
N GLN A 339 7.26 10.77 -28.14
CA GLN A 339 7.20 12.22 -28.30
C GLN A 339 5.91 12.68 -29.01
N GLU A 340 5.40 11.93 -29.99
CA GLU A 340 4.11 12.26 -30.64
C GLU A 340 2.94 12.13 -29.66
N ALA A 341 2.92 11.08 -28.83
CA ALA A 341 1.91 10.91 -27.80
C ALA A 341 1.90 12.08 -26.81
N VAL A 342 3.08 12.47 -26.33
CA VAL A 342 3.29 13.65 -25.47
C VAL A 342 2.76 14.93 -26.14
N ASN A 343 3.12 15.15 -27.41
CA ASN A 343 2.70 16.33 -28.17
C ASN A 343 1.17 16.37 -28.44
N SER A 344 0.49 15.22 -28.40
CA SER A 344 -0.96 15.13 -28.61
C SER A 344 -1.79 15.51 -27.38
N ILE A 345 -1.14 15.70 -26.23
CA ILE A 345 -1.81 16.02 -24.97
C ILE A 345 -2.29 17.47 -24.99
N ARG A 346 -3.56 17.66 -24.65
CA ARG A 346 -4.14 19.00 -24.51
C ARG A 346 -3.51 19.69 -23.30
N VAL A 347 -2.91 20.86 -23.54
CA VAL A 347 -2.43 21.74 -22.47
C VAL A 347 -3.61 22.14 -21.57
N PHE A 348 -3.41 22.10 -20.25
CA PHE A 348 -4.45 22.35 -19.24
C PHE A 348 -5.66 21.40 -19.33
N GLY A 349 -5.39 20.11 -19.57
CA GLY A 349 -6.40 19.05 -19.53
C GLY A 349 -7.13 18.95 -18.17
N PRO A 350 -8.36 18.41 -18.15
CA PRO A 350 -9.21 18.37 -16.94
C PRO A 350 -8.78 17.30 -15.92
N GLY A 351 -7.84 16.43 -16.27
CA GLY A 351 -7.41 15.31 -15.44
C GLY A 351 -6.12 14.69 -15.95
N GLU A 352 -5.74 13.58 -15.34
CA GLU A 352 -4.53 12.83 -15.70
C GLU A 352 -4.61 12.27 -17.12
N VAL A 353 -3.47 12.24 -17.81
CA VAL A 353 -3.29 11.46 -19.05
C VAL A 353 -2.32 10.33 -18.82
N LEU A 354 -2.76 9.10 -19.10
CA LEU A 354 -1.91 7.92 -19.10
C LEU A 354 -1.40 7.65 -20.52
N ILE A 355 -0.09 7.64 -20.69
CA ILE A 355 0.58 7.14 -21.90
C ILE A 355 1.04 5.71 -21.60
N SER A 356 0.31 4.72 -22.11
CA SER A 356 0.63 3.30 -22.02
C SER A 356 1.57 2.92 -23.17
N ILE A 357 2.79 2.53 -22.85
CA ILE A 357 3.86 2.26 -23.79
C ILE A 357 4.08 0.74 -23.85
N ASN A 358 3.85 0.17 -25.03
CA ASN A 358 4.00 -1.25 -25.28
C ASN A 358 5.48 -1.69 -25.14
N PRO A 359 5.76 -3.00 -25.06
CA PRO A 359 7.13 -3.50 -25.04
C PRO A 359 7.91 -3.08 -26.29
N GLY A 360 9.17 -2.70 -26.11
CA GLY A 360 10.06 -2.32 -27.20
C GLY A 360 11.16 -1.35 -26.80
N VAL A 361 12.11 -1.19 -27.72
CA VAL A 361 13.16 -0.17 -27.63
C VAL A 361 12.78 1.06 -28.47
N TYR A 362 12.69 2.20 -27.80
CA TYR A 362 12.35 3.51 -28.32
C TYR A 362 13.60 4.38 -28.29
N LYS A 363 14.27 4.49 -29.45
CA LYS A 363 15.46 5.36 -29.57
C LYS A 363 15.03 6.79 -29.88
N GLU A 364 14.68 7.52 -28.83
CA GLU A 364 14.11 8.87 -28.90
C GLU A 364 14.76 9.79 -27.88
N LYS A 365 14.92 11.06 -28.26
CA LYS A 365 15.24 12.14 -27.32
C LYS A 365 13.95 12.79 -26.85
N LEU A 366 13.49 12.41 -25.66
CA LEU A 366 12.16 12.75 -25.16
C LEU A 366 12.19 14.03 -24.33
N VAL A 367 11.26 14.95 -24.62
CA VAL A 367 11.05 16.19 -23.88
C VAL A 367 9.59 16.22 -23.39
N ILE A 368 9.40 16.27 -22.07
CA ILE A 368 8.11 16.62 -21.44
C ILE A 368 8.15 18.12 -21.11
N PRO A 369 7.42 18.97 -21.86
CA PRO A 369 7.50 20.43 -21.69
C PRO A 369 6.99 20.95 -20.35
N ALA A 370 7.44 22.14 -19.97
CA ALA A 370 7.12 22.77 -18.68
C ALA A 370 5.63 23.09 -18.46
N HIS A 371 4.86 23.20 -19.55
CA HIS A 371 3.41 23.45 -19.48
C HIS A 371 2.58 22.18 -19.31
N MET A 372 3.21 21.00 -19.30
CA MET A 372 2.53 19.74 -19.01
C MET A 372 2.41 19.52 -17.51
N SER A 373 1.29 18.92 -17.11
CA SER A 373 1.11 18.41 -15.76
C SER A 373 0.15 17.22 -15.75
N LYS A 374 0.25 16.39 -14.71
CA LYS A 374 -0.61 15.21 -14.49
C LYS A 374 -0.53 14.22 -15.65
N VAL A 375 0.68 13.77 -15.95
CA VAL A 375 0.93 12.80 -17.02
C VAL A 375 1.70 11.63 -16.47
N THR A 376 1.19 10.43 -16.73
CA THR A 376 1.85 9.18 -16.39
C THR A 376 2.37 8.51 -17.67
N LEU A 377 3.66 8.18 -17.72
CA LEU A 377 4.22 7.29 -18.74
C LEU A 377 4.40 5.92 -18.09
N GLN A 378 3.68 4.93 -18.60
CA GLN A 378 3.70 3.57 -18.06
C GLN A 378 4.18 2.59 -19.14
N GLY A 379 5.29 1.92 -18.89
CA GLY A 379 5.76 0.79 -19.70
C GLY A 379 5.15 -0.54 -19.26
N SER A 380 5.58 -1.61 -19.93
CA SER A 380 5.16 -2.99 -19.61
C SER A 380 6.04 -3.67 -18.55
N GLY A 381 7.19 -3.08 -18.21
CA GLY A 381 8.13 -3.61 -17.24
C GLY A 381 9.55 -3.11 -17.46
N VAL A 382 10.38 -3.19 -16.42
CA VAL A 382 11.84 -2.95 -16.53
C VAL A 382 12.44 -3.96 -17.52
N GLY A 383 13.21 -3.46 -18.49
CA GLY A 383 13.79 -4.28 -19.56
C GLY A 383 12.85 -4.56 -20.74
N GLU A 384 11.53 -4.53 -20.54
CA GLU A 384 10.54 -4.74 -21.61
C GLU A 384 10.28 -3.48 -22.43
N THR A 385 10.11 -2.34 -21.75
CA THR A 385 9.94 -1.02 -22.38
C THR A 385 11.16 -0.15 -22.08
N ARG A 386 11.95 0.20 -23.11
CA ARG A 386 13.19 0.97 -22.96
C ARG A 386 13.19 2.23 -23.83
N ILE A 387 13.36 3.38 -23.20
CA ILE A 387 13.64 4.67 -23.84
C ILE A 387 15.15 4.89 -23.81
N THR A 388 15.77 5.13 -24.97
CA THR A 388 17.24 5.26 -25.03
C THR A 388 17.73 6.31 -26.03
N TYR A 389 18.84 6.96 -25.71
CA TYR A 389 19.56 7.82 -26.63
C TYR A 389 21.08 7.75 -26.36
N ASP A 390 21.87 8.52 -27.11
CA ASP A 390 23.33 8.44 -27.11
C ASP A 390 24.02 9.81 -27.19
N ASP A 391 23.41 10.87 -26.68
CA ASP A 391 24.09 12.16 -26.57
C ASP A 391 25.02 12.18 -25.34
N HIS A 392 26.16 12.85 -25.48
CA HIS A 392 27.16 13.04 -24.43
C HIS A 392 27.82 14.42 -24.59
N SER A 393 28.43 14.92 -23.53
CA SER A 393 29.16 16.19 -23.56
C SER A 393 30.29 16.16 -24.60
N GLY A 394 30.37 17.18 -25.46
CA GLY A 394 31.31 17.26 -26.57
C GLY A 394 30.78 16.70 -27.90
N LYS A 395 29.71 15.90 -27.91
CA LYS A 395 29.08 15.43 -29.15
C LYS A 395 28.44 16.61 -29.88
N LEU A 396 28.67 16.75 -31.19
CA LEU A 396 28.00 17.78 -31.99
C LEU A 396 26.52 17.45 -32.16
N ASN A 397 25.67 18.43 -31.88
CA ASN A 397 24.27 18.39 -32.22
C ASN A 397 24.11 18.54 -33.75
N PRO A 398 23.52 17.56 -34.46
CA PRO A 398 23.44 17.60 -35.93
C PRO A 398 22.50 18.68 -36.46
N VAL A 399 21.60 19.22 -35.62
CA VAL A 399 20.63 20.26 -36.01
C VAL A 399 21.19 21.66 -35.78
N THR A 400 21.81 21.90 -34.63
CA THR A 400 22.31 23.24 -34.25
C THR A 400 23.78 23.47 -34.57
N GLY A 401 24.56 22.40 -34.76
CA GLY A 401 26.01 22.46 -34.94
C GLY A 401 26.81 22.76 -33.66
N ASN A 402 26.13 22.92 -32.52
CA ASN A 402 26.78 23.18 -31.23
C ASN A 402 27.11 21.85 -30.52
N GLU A 403 28.19 21.82 -29.75
CA GLU A 403 28.48 20.70 -28.86
C GLU A 403 27.42 20.59 -27.75
N HIS A 404 27.04 19.35 -27.46
CA HIS A 404 26.30 19.02 -26.25
C HIS A 404 27.16 19.30 -25.03
N GLY A 405 26.54 19.77 -23.94
CA GLY A 405 27.12 19.71 -22.60
C GLY A 405 26.33 18.73 -21.75
N THR A 406 26.72 18.55 -20.49
CA THR A 406 25.98 17.70 -19.53
C THR A 406 24.47 17.92 -19.61
N PHE A 407 24.00 19.16 -19.49
CA PHE A 407 22.57 19.50 -19.41
C PHE A 407 21.78 19.18 -20.69
N THR A 408 22.44 19.15 -21.85
CA THR A 408 21.81 18.87 -23.14
C THR A 408 22.04 17.45 -23.62
N SER A 409 22.78 16.61 -22.88
CA SER A 409 23.09 15.21 -23.22
C SER A 409 21.98 14.20 -22.88
N HIS A 410 20.90 14.65 -22.24
CA HIS A 410 19.81 13.81 -21.74
C HIS A 410 19.18 12.91 -22.82
N THR A 411 18.79 11.69 -22.42
CA THR A 411 17.83 10.87 -23.17
C THR A 411 16.41 11.39 -22.95
N VAL A 412 16.02 11.60 -21.69
CA VAL A 412 14.72 12.16 -21.30
C VAL A 412 14.92 13.42 -20.47
N ILE A 413 14.20 14.49 -20.80
CA ILE A 413 14.06 15.66 -19.93
C ILE A 413 12.60 15.90 -19.53
N VAL A 414 12.38 16.05 -18.22
CA VAL A 414 11.07 16.29 -17.62
C VAL A 414 11.03 17.70 -17.04
N ARG A 415 10.34 18.60 -17.72
CA ARG A 415 10.15 19.99 -17.27
C ARG A 415 8.78 20.22 -16.63
N GLY A 416 7.80 19.36 -16.93
CA GLY A 416 6.45 19.44 -16.38
C GLY A 416 6.37 19.01 -14.92
N THR A 417 5.31 19.45 -14.23
CA THR A 417 5.05 19.17 -12.80
C THR A 417 3.99 18.07 -12.65
N ASP A 418 4.00 17.28 -11.58
CA ASP A 418 3.07 16.14 -11.41
C ASP A 418 3.21 15.12 -12.55
N ILE A 419 4.46 14.71 -12.83
CA ILE A 419 4.77 13.73 -13.86
C ILE A 419 5.20 12.43 -13.20
N HIS A 420 4.64 11.31 -13.66
CA HIS A 420 4.91 9.99 -13.09
C HIS A 420 5.42 9.02 -14.16
N PHE A 421 6.53 8.35 -13.90
CA PHE A 421 7.03 7.24 -14.72
C PHE A 421 6.85 5.92 -13.99
N LYS A 422 6.35 4.90 -14.70
CA LYS A 422 6.09 3.57 -14.13
C LYS A 422 6.53 2.44 -15.06
N ASN A 423 7.09 1.37 -14.51
CA ASN A 423 7.36 0.10 -15.21
C ASN A 423 8.16 0.26 -16.52
N LEU A 424 9.22 1.07 -16.53
CA LEU A 424 10.01 1.33 -17.75
C LEU A 424 11.50 1.52 -17.47
N THR A 425 12.30 1.45 -18.53
CA THR A 425 13.74 1.72 -18.49
C THR A 425 14.08 2.99 -19.27
N ILE A 426 14.85 3.88 -18.67
CA ILE A 426 15.42 5.07 -19.31
C ILE A 426 16.94 4.91 -19.32
N ALA A 427 17.56 5.09 -20.49
CA ALA A 427 18.99 4.88 -20.57
C ALA A 427 19.75 5.76 -21.57
N ASN A 428 20.92 6.22 -21.14
CA ASN A 428 21.92 6.77 -22.04
C ASN A 428 23.00 5.72 -22.33
N SER A 429 23.32 5.52 -23.60
CA SER A 429 24.26 4.48 -24.06
C SER A 429 25.69 4.99 -24.31
N SER A 430 25.99 6.27 -24.06
CA SER A 430 27.30 6.90 -24.32
C SER A 430 28.28 6.80 -23.14
N CYS A 431 28.56 5.57 -22.70
CA CYS A 431 29.56 5.32 -21.66
C CYS A 431 30.99 5.58 -22.15
N ASN A 432 31.86 6.12 -21.28
CA ASN A 432 33.26 6.48 -21.56
C ASN A 432 33.47 7.63 -22.55
N GLU A 433 32.42 8.36 -22.94
CA GLU A 433 32.49 9.51 -23.85
C GLU A 433 32.40 10.87 -23.11
N GLY A 434 32.41 10.85 -21.77
CA GLY A 434 32.17 12.01 -20.91
C GLY A 434 30.79 11.95 -20.23
N GLN A 435 30.27 13.11 -19.82
CA GLN A 435 28.97 13.20 -19.15
C GLN A 435 27.83 12.85 -20.11
N ALA A 436 26.94 11.94 -19.71
CA ALA A 436 25.88 11.42 -20.56
C ALA A 436 24.61 11.12 -19.74
N VAL A 437 23.70 12.08 -19.70
CA VAL A 437 22.50 12.02 -18.83
C VAL A 437 21.46 11.05 -19.41
N ALA A 438 20.94 10.15 -18.59
CA ALA A 438 19.79 9.32 -18.95
C ALA A 438 18.49 10.08 -18.66
N LEU A 439 18.31 10.54 -17.43
CA LEU A 439 17.12 11.26 -16.99
C LEU A 439 17.49 12.61 -16.39
N HIS A 440 16.89 13.68 -16.91
CA HIS A 440 17.01 15.05 -16.43
C HIS A 440 15.65 15.54 -15.95
N VAL A 441 15.49 15.81 -14.65
CA VAL A 441 14.22 16.28 -14.08
C VAL A 441 14.36 17.71 -13.56
N GLU A 442 13.62 18.63 -14.18
CA GLU A 442 13.47 20.03 -13.76
C GLU A 442 12.14 20.30 -13.05
N GLY A 443 11.09 19.51 -13.34
CA GLY A 443 9.76 19.70 -12.78
C GLY A 443 9.64 19.37 -11.29
N ASP A 444 8.57 19.88 -10.66
CA ASP A 444 8.22 19.58 -9.26
C ASP A 444 7.25 18.38 -9.17
N ARG A 445 7.26 17.70 -8.02
CA ARG A 445 6.42 16.52 -7.74
C ARG A 445 6.54 15.44 -8.82
N PHE A 446 7.78 15.14 -9.21
CA PHE A 446 8.10 14.04 -10.11
C PHE A 446 8.13 12.72 -9.34
N VAL A 447 7.55 11.66 -9.91
CA VAL A 447 7.60 10.31 -9.35
C VAL A 447 8.15 9.34 -10.40
N ALA A 448 9.01 8.41 -9.97
CA ALA A 448 9.34 7.21 -10.72
C ALA A 448 9.12 5.98 -9.82
N GLU A 449 8.28 5.05 -10.26
CA GLU A 449 7.98 3.80 -9.54
C GLU A 449 8.32 2.60 -10.44
N ASP A 450 9.00 1.59 -9.90
CA ASP A 450 9.31 0.34 -10.63
C ASP A 450 10.07 0.62 -11.95
N CYS A 451 11.04 1.54 -11.92
CA CYS A 451 11.79 1.97 -13.10
C CYS A 451 13.28 1.64 -13.03
N ALA A 452 13.93 1.54 -14.19
CA ALA A 452 15.39 1.49 -14.28
C ALA A 452 15.94 2.74 -14.96
N ILE A 453 16.90 3.42 -14.31
CA ILE A 453 17.62 4.58 -14.88
C ILE A 453 19.08 4.19 -15.05
N ILE A 454 19.52 4.00 -16.30
CA ILE A 454 20.80 3.37 -16.62
C ILE A 454 21.69 4.33 -17.41
N GLY A 455 22.92 4.52 -16.95
CA GLY A 455 23.91 5.34 -17.64
C GLY A 455 25.31 5.08 -17.12
N CYS A 456 26.19 6.06 -17.33
CA CYS A 456 27.56 6.01 -16.83
C CYS A 456 27.86 7.25 -15.98
N GLN A 457 28.58 8.23 -16.54
CA GLN A 457 28.83 9.47 -15.82
C GLN A 457 27.61 10.38 -15.96
N ASP A 458 27.15 10.95 -14.83
CA ASP A 458 26.02 11.87 -14.76
C ASP A 458 24.66 11.23 -15.17
N THR A 459 24.39 9.97 -14.80
CA THR A 459 23.16 9.22 -15.20
C THR A 459 21.85 9.97 -14.89
N LEU A 460 21.66 10.42 -13.65
CA LEU A 460 20.43 11.04 -13.15
C LEU A 460 20.70 12.48 -12.70
N TYR A 461 20.12 13.45 -13.42
CA TYR A 461 20.24 14.86 -13.11
C TYR A 461 18.96 15.41 -12.47
N THR A 462 19.03 15.77 -11.19
CA THR A 462 17.92 16.29 -10.39
C THR A 462 18.05 17.82 -10.22
N ALA A 463 17.52 18.58 -11.18
CA ALA A 463 18.12 19.84 -11.61
C ALA A 463 17.63 21.12 -10.89
N THR A 464 16.44 21.14 -10.31
CA THR A 464 15.80 22.41 -9.89
C THR A 464 15.82 22.61 -8.38
N ASP A 465 16.22 23.81 -7.95
CA ASP A 465 16.10 24.30 -6.58
C ASP A 465 14.63 24.30 -6.14
N GLY A 466 14.35 23.71 -4.98
CA GLY A 466 12.98 23.51 -4.49
C GLY A 466 12.16 22.47 -5.27
N GLY A 467 12.73 21.87 -6.34
CA GLY A 467 12.11 20.76 -7.05
C GLY A 467 12.08 19.51 -6.17
N ARG A 468 10.93 18.84 -6.11
CA ARG A 468 10.74 17.63 -5.31
C ARG A 468 10.55 16.40 -6.18
N GLN A 469 11.27 15.33 -5.87
CA GLN A 469 11.29 14.12 -6.70
C GLN A 469 11.29 12.88 -5.80
N PHE A 470 10.51 11.86 -6.19
CA PHE A 470 10.41 10.60 -5.48
C PHE A 470 10.68 9.42 -6.40
N TYR A 471 11.59 8.53 -5.99
CA TYR A 471 11.97 7.33 -6.71
C TYR A 471 11.70 6.14 -5.80
N LYS A 472 10.85 5.20 -6.22
CA LYS A 472 10.43 4.06 -5.42
C LYS A 472 10.63 2.75 -6.17
N ASN A 473 11.28 1.78 -5.52
CA ASN A 473 11.55 0.47 -6.11
C ASN A 473 12.25 0.59 -7.48
N CYS A 474 13.20 1.52 -7.59
CA CYS A 474 13.93 1.78 -8.83
C CYS A 474 15.32 1.15 -8.81
N TYR A 475 15.80 0.75 -9.98
CA TYR A 475 17.20 0.40 -10.22
C TYR A 475 17.93 1.59 -10.85
N ILE A 476 19.01 2.06 -10.23
CA ILE A 476 19.78 3.22 -10.74
C ILE A 476 21.23 2.83 -10.90
N GLU A 477 21.75 2.93 -12.12
CA GLU A 477 23.09 2.47 -12.48
C GLU A 477 23.99 3.59 -13.00
N GLY A 478 25.24 3.61 -12.56
CA GLY A 478 26.25 4.49 -13.16
C GLY A 478 27.65 4.35 -12.60
N THR A 479 28.50 5.30 -13.01
CA THR A 479 29.93 5.33 -12.68
C THR A 479 30.26 6.53 -11.79
N THR A 480 30.49 7.70 -12.38
CA THR A 480 30.92 8.92 -11.69
C THR A 480 29.76 9.89 -11.54
N ASP A 481 29.53 10.36 -10.31
CA ASP A 481 28.55 11.39 -9.98
C ASP A 481 27.15 11.06 -10.55
N PHE A 482 26.80 9.77 -10.58
CA PHE A 482 25.69 9.31 -11.40
C PHE A 482 24.31 9.70 -10.84
N ILE A 483 24.25 10.22 -9.60
CA ILE A 483 23.10 10.94 -9.06
C ILE A 483 23.57 12.34 -8.63
N PHE A 484 23.16 13.39 -9.34
CA PHE A 484 23.68 14.75 -9.12
C PHE A 484 22.66 15.85 -9.36
N GLY A 485 22.93 17.04 -8.80
CA GLY A 485 22.03 18.20 -8.85
C GLY A 485 21.61 18.73 -7.48
N GLN A 486 20.58 19.57 -7.46
CA GLN A 486 20.24 20.44 -6.33
C GLN A 486 18.86 20.16 -5.70
N ALA A 487 18.01 19.37 -6.37
CA ALA A 487 16.65 19.07 -5.92
C ALA A 487 16.57 18.37 -4.56
N THR A 488 15.38 18.41 -3.94
CA THR A 488 15.04 17.55 -2.81
C THR A 488 14.53 16.21 -3.35
N VAL A 489 15.21 15.13 -3.01
CA VAL A 489 14.94 13.82 -3.60
C VAL A 489 14.90 12.76 -2.53
N VAL A 490 13.85 11.94 -2.57
CA VAL A 490 13.78 10.70 -1.78
C VAL A 490 13.87 9.50 -2.72
N PHE A 491 14.82 8.61 -2.44
CA PHE A 491 14.91 7.27 -2.98
C PHE A 491 14.43 6.30 -1.91
N GLN A 492 13.46 5.45 -2.20
CA GLN A 492 12.92 4.47 -1.27
C GLN A 492 12.91 3.08 -1.91
N ASP A 493 13.43 2.09 -1.19
CA ASP A 493 13.45 0.69 -1.65
C ASP A 493 14.17 0.52 -3.00
N CYS A 494 15.10 1.42 -3.33
CA CYS A 494 15.85 1.39 -4.60
C CYS A 494 17.15 0.60 -4.49
N GLU A 495 17.54 -0.04 -5.59
CA GLU A 495 18.89 -0.56 -5.81
C GLU A 495 19.73 0.50 -6.52
N ILE A 496 20.89 0.82 -5.96
CA ILE A 496 21.84 1.79 -6.47
C ILE A 496 23.12 1.04 -6.86
N HIS A 497 23.30 0.82 -8.16
CA HIS A 497 24.31 -0.08 -8.71
C HIS A 497 25.51 0.68 -9.31
N SER A 498 26.70 0.42 -8.76
CA SER A 498 27.95 1.06 -9.20
C SER A 498 28.71 0.19 -10.20
N THR A 499 29.03 0.73 -11.38
CA THR A 499 29.77 0.01 -12.44
C THR A 499 31.22 0.48 -12.60
N ALA A 500 31.69 1.40 -11.75
CA ALA A 500 33.10 1.78 -11.67
C ALA A 500 33.47 2.28 -10.27
N ASN A 501 34.77 2.18 -9.94
CA ASN A 501 35.36 2.77 -8.74
C ASN A 501 35.32 4.31 -8.79
N SER A 502 34.24 4.91 -8.27
CA SER A 502 34.01 6.36 -8.32
C SER A 502 33.03 6.85 -7.23
N TYR A 503 32.04 7.68 -7.56
CA TYR A 503 31.15 8.36 -6.62
C TYR A 503 29.69 8.16 -7.00
N ILE A 504 28.85 7.76 -6.04
CA ILE A 504 27.40 7.64 -6.23
C ILE A 504 26.75 9.01 -6.39
N THR A 505 26.94 9.88 -5.39
CA THR A 505 26.25 11.18 -5.35
C THR A 505 27.18 12.39 -5.54
N ALA A 506 26.68 13.39 -6.25
CA ALA A 506 27.28 14.72 -6.35
C ALA A 506 26.23 15.83 -6.10
N ALA A 507 25.78 15.93 -4.85
CA ALA A 507 24.75 16.89 -4.46
C ALA A 507 25.25 18.35 -4.53
N ALA A 508 24.33 19.25 -4.88
CA ALA A 508 24.51 20.69 -4.98
C ALA A 508 23.38 21.46 -4.27
N THR A 509 22.85 20.88 -3.20
CA THR A 509 21.76 21.42 -2.38
C THR A 509 22.01 22.89 -1.97
N PRO A 510 21.06 23.81 -2.20
CA PRO A 510 21.17 25.21 -1.78
C PRO A 510 21.19 25.37 -0.25
N GLN A 511 21.69 26.51 0.23
CA GLN A 511 21.85 26.77 1.67
C GLN A 511 20.52 26.78 2.43
N ASP A 512 19.47 27.28 1.80
CA ASP A 512 18.11 27.45 2.32
C ASP A 512 17.24 26.21 2.13
N GLN A 513 17.76 25.17 1.47
CA GLN A 513 17.08 23.89 1.34
C GLN A 513 17.47 22.95 2.49
N GLU A 514 16.51 22.61 3.36
CA GLU A 514 16.76 21.81 4.56
C GLU A 514 17.14 20.36 4.24
N TYR A 515 16.58 19.80 3.17
CA TYR A 515 16.79 18.44 2.71
C TYR A 515 17.42 18.44 1.31
N GLY A 516 18.26 17.45 1.02
CA GLY A 516 18.83 17.21 -0.30
C GLY A 516 18.43 15.82 -0.76
N TYR A 517 19.40 14.92 -0.87
CA TYR A 517 19.15 13.52 -1.16
C TYR A 517 18.94 12.72 0.12
N VAL A 518 17.89 11.90 0.12
CA VAL A 518 17.56 10.97 1.21
C VAL A 518 17.32 9.59 0.61
N PHE A 519 18.06 8.59 1.07
CA PHE A 519 17.93 7.20 0.69
C PHE A 519 17.33 6.43 1.87
N PHE A 520 16.15 5.84 1.69
CA PHE A 520 15.48 5.01 2.69
C PHE A 520 15.43 3.57 2.23
N ASN A 521 15.93 2.66 3.08
CA ASN A 521 15.81 1.22 2.84
C ASN A 521 16.32 0.82 1.44
N CYS A 522 17.36 1.49 0.95
CA CYS A 522 17.99 1.21 -0.33
C CYS A 522 19.07 0.14 -0.17
N GLU A 523 19.47 -0.45 -1.30
CA GLU A 523 20.62 -1.35 -1.41
C GLU A 523 21.68 -0.68 -2.28
N LEU A 524 22.93 -0.62 -1.79
CA LEU A 524 24.08 -0.22 -2.60
C LEU A 524 24.80 -1.47 -3.07
N THR A 525 24.80 -1.69 -4.38
CA THR A 525 25.41 -2.84 -5.05
C THR A 525 26.45 -2.37 -6.07
N ALA A 526 27.28 -3.30 -6.56
CA ALA A 526 28.30 -2.98 -7.55
C ALA A 526 28.62 -4.17 -8.45
N ALA A 527 29.20 -3.88 -9.61
CA ALA A 527 29.76 -4.88 -10.52
C ALA A 527 30.95 -5.64 -9.88
N ASP A 528 31.24 -6.83 -10.38
CA ASP A 528 32.21 -7.77 -9.76
C ASP A 528 33.62 -7.20 -9.54
N ASP A 529 34.08 -6.28 -10.40
CA ASP A 529 35.42 -5.67 -10.36
C ASP A 529 35.44 -4.29 -9.68
N VAL A 530 34.33 -3.88 -9.06
CA VAL A 530 34.17 -2.59 -8.39
C VAL A 530 34.22 -2.79 -6.88
N ASP A 531 35.26 -2.24 -6.25
CA ASP A 531 35.58 -2.43 -4.83
C ASP A 531 35.92 -1.13 -4.08
N ARG A 532 35.89 0.02 -4.76
CA ARG A 532 36.32 1.32 -4.22
C ARG A 532 35.41 2.47 -4.67
N VAL A 533 34.21 2.50 -4.11
CA VAL A 533 33.19 3.54 -4.38
C VAL A 533 32.96 4.39 -3.13
N TYR A 534 32.76 5.68 -3.36
CA TYR A 534 32.33 6.63 -2.34
C TYR A 534 30.81 6.87 -2.44
N LEU A 535 30.17 7.01 -1.28
CA LEU A 535 28.77 7.44 -1.14
C LEU A 535 28.50 8.78 -1.83
N GLY A 536 29.48 9.70 -1.81
CA GLY A 536 29.38 10.94 -2.56
C GLY A 536 30.46 11.98 -2.29
N ARG A 537 30.33 13.10 -3.00
CA ARG A 537 31.18 14.29 -2.87
C ARG A 537 30.40 15.60 -3.11
N PRO A 538 30.73 16.70 -2.41
CA PRO A 538 29.92 17.92 -2.49
C PRO A 538 30.24 18.73 -3.74
N TRP A 539 29.35 18.69 -4.75
CA TRP A 539 29.53 19.48 -5.97
C TRP A 539 29.48 20.99 -5.68
N ARG A 540 28.61 21.40 -4.75
CA ARG A 540 28.49 22.79 -4.22
C ARG A 540 28.56 22.83 -2.69
N PRO A 541 28.85 24.00 -2.08
CA PRO A 541 28.67 24.20 -0.64
C PRO A 541 27.25 23.82 -0.21
N TYR A 542 27.09 23.39 1.05
CA TYR A 542 25.80 22.98 1.63
C TYR A 542 25.15 21.73 1.03
N ALA A 543 25.83 21.01 0.13
CA ALA A 543 25.40 19.72 -0.38
C ALA A 543 24.90 18.79 0.73
N ARG A 544 23.71 18.21 0.56
CA ARG A 544 23.10 17.32 1.56
C ARG A 544 22.79 15.95 0.97
N THR A 545 23.23 14.91 1.67
CA THR A 545 22.98 13.52 1.31
C THR A 545 22.89 12.67 2.57
N VAL A 546 21.84 11.88 2.70
CA VAL A 546 21.56 11.08 3.88
C VAL A 546 21.15 9.68 3.48
N PHE A 547 21.80 8.67 4.08
CA PHE A 547 21.42 7.26 3.95
C PHE A 547 20.79 6.76 5.25
N ILE A 548 19.58 6.21 5.19
CA ILE A 548 18.80 5.75 6.34
C ILE A 548 18.40 4.30 6.09
N ASP A 549 18.75 3.42 7.02
CA ASP A 549 18.43 1.99 6.98
C ASP A 549 18.87 1.33 5.64
N THR A 550 19.97 1.81 5.05
CA THR A 550 20.48 1.37 3.74
C THR A 550 21.45 0.20 3.90
N GLU A 551 21.31 -0.86 3.11
CA GLU A 551 22.29 -1.94 3.03
C GLU A 551 23.44 -1.56 2.09
N MET A 552 24.68 -1.68 2.56
CA MET A 552 25.88 -1.29 1.82
C MET A 552 26.80 -2.49 1.61
N ALA A 553 26.96 -2.93 0.36
CA ALA A 553 27.92 -3.99 0.03
C ALA A 553 29.39 -3.53 0.21
N GLN A 554 30.32 -4.50 0.16
CA GLN A 554 31.73 -4.32 0.55
C GLN A 554 32.51 -3.28 -0.30
N HIS A 555 32.03 -2.94 -1.49
CA HIS A 555 32.69 -2.01 -2.41
C HIS A 555 32.71 -0.55 -1.91
N ILE A 556 31.90 -0.21 -0.91
CA ILE A 556 31.91 1.12 -0.30
C ILE A 556 33.17 1.26 0.56
N VAL A 557 33.99 2.27 0.26
CA VAL A 557 35.25 2.50 0.99
C VAL A 557 34.99 2.91 2.45
N PRO A 558 35.88 2.57 3.39
CA PRO A 558 35.70 2.88 4.81
C PRO A 558 35.46 4.37 5.10
N GLU A 559 36.12 5.27 4.36
CA GLU A 559 35.97 6.73 4.45
C GLU A 559 34.53 7.18 4.15
N GLY A 560 33.81 6.41 3.32
CA GLY A 560 32.45 6.65 2.85
C GLY A 560 32.33 7.83 1.90
N TRP A 561 32.83 9.01 2.28
CA TRP A 561 32.64 10.26 1.56
C TRP A 561 33.96 10.88 1.13
N HIS A 562 33.93 11.66 0.06
CA HIS A 562 35.12 12.32 -0.48
C HIS A 562 34.93 13.83 -0.54
N ALA A 563 35.97 14.59 -0.21
CA ALA A 563 35.96 16.04 -0.41
C ALA A 563 35.97 16.37 -1.91
N TRP A 564 35.68 17.61 -2.29
CA TRP A 564 35.80 18.04 -3.69
C TRP A 564 37.07 18.89 -3.85
N PRO A 565 38.24 18.28 -4.17
CA PRO A 565 39.48 19.03 -4.32
C PRO A 565 39.47 19.88 -5.60
N GLY A 566 40.30 20.92 -5.63
CA GLY A 566 40.58 21.68 -6.85
C GLY A 566 39.54 22.74 -7.23
N ASP A 567 38.46 22.91 -6.46
CA ASP A 567 37.55 24.04 -6.62
C ASP A 567 38.15 25.30 -5.98
N ALA A 568 38.72 26.18 -6.82
CA ALA A 568 39.37 27.41 -6.35
C ALA A 568 38.38 28.41 -5.72
N MET A 569 37.09 28.36 -6.09
CA MET A 569 36.07 29.26 -5.55
C MET A 569 35.56 28.75 -4.21
N PHE A 570 35.42 27.43 -4.05
CA PHE A 570 34.96 26.79 -2.83
C PHE A 570 35.88 25.62 -2.43
N PRO A 571 37.07 25.90 -1.87
CA PRO A 571 38.08 24.88 -1.63
C PRO A 571 37.80 23.95 -0.43
N ASN A 572 36.82 24.28 0.42
CA ASN A 572 36.52 23.54 1.65
C ASN A 572 35.01 23.23 1.78
N LYS A 573 34.39 22.67 0.73
CA LYS A 573 32.94 22.39 0.69
C LYS A 573 32.50 21.39 1.77
N GLU A 574 33.40 20.51 2.20
CA GLU A 574 33.19 19.57 3.30
C GLU A 574 32.89 20.24 4.65
N LYS A 575 33.23 21.53 4.82
CA LYS A 575 32.90 22.29 6.04
C LYS A 575 31.44 22.69 6.13
N THR A 576 30.73 22.75 5.00
CA THR A 576 29.32 23.16 4.94
C THR A 576 28.39 22.05 4.47
N ALA A 577 28.92 20.99 3.86
CA ALA A 577 28.15 19.81 3.49
C ALA A 577 27.49 19.14 4.70
N TYR A 578 26.31 18.55 4.48
CA TYR A 578 25.61 17.72 5.45
C TYR A 578 25.50 16.31 4.90
N TYR A 579 26.51 15.48 5.20
CA TYR A 579 26.52 14.06 4.86
C TYR A 579 26.34 13.22 6.09
N ALA A 580 25.33 12.34 6.06
CA ALA A 580 24.95 11.57 7.23
C ALA A 580 24.46 10.16 6.90
N GLU A 581 24.57 9.28 7.88
CA GLU A 581 24.06 7.91 7.84
C GLU A 581 23.21 7.65 9.11
N TYR A 582 22.24 6.75 9.03
CA TYR A 582 21.50 6.23 10.19
C TYR A 582 21.22 4.75 9.99
N LYS A 583 21.74 3.91 10.90
CA LYS A 583 21.48 2.46 10.95
C LYS A 583 21.65 1.72 9.61
N SER A 584 22.54 2.21 8.74
CA SER A 584 22.97 1.45 7.57
C SER A 584 23.67 0.15 7.97
N THR A 585 23.51 -0.89 7.17
CA THR A 585 24.01 -2.24 7.44
C THR A 585 24.84 -2.77 6.26
N GLY A 586 25.37 -4.00 6.37
CA GLY A 586 26.21 -4.61 5.33
C GLY A 586 27.72 -4.34 5.50
N ALA A 587 28.54 -4.99 4.67
CA ALA A 587 30.00 -4.99 4.81
C ALA A 587 30.64 -3.61 4.53
N GLY A 588 29.97 -2.74 3.76
CA GLY A 588 30.41 -1.37 3.48
C GLY A 588 29.96 -0.33 4.52
N ALA A 589 29.04 -0.70 5.43
CA ALA A 589 28.58 0.17 6.49
C ALA A 589 29.60 0.20 7.63
N ASN A 590 30.38 1.28 7.71
CA ASN A 590 31.48 1.41 8.67
C ASN A 590 31.51 2.82 9.29
N PRO A 591 30.55 3.16 10.16
CA PRO A 591 30.40 4.50 10.72
C PRO A 591 31.65 4.98 11.49
N ASP A 592 32.40 4.06 12.10
CA ASP A 592 33.61 4.36 12.88
C ASP A 592 34.82 4.77 12.03
N LYS A 593 34.79 4.52 10.72
CA LYS A 593 35.88 4.83 9.77
C LYS A 593 35.55 5.98 8.82
N ARG A 594 34.33 6.52 8.89
CA ARG A 594 33.92 7.62 8.03
C ARG A 594 34.78 8.85 8.26
N VAL A 595 34.89 9.67 7.22
CA VAL A 595 35.53 10.98 7.32
C VAL A 595 34.94 11.80 8.48
N TYR A 596 35.80 12.53 9.19
CA TYR A 596 35.47 13.23 10.44
C TYR A 596 34.36 14.28 10.32
N TRP A 597 34.07 14.74 9.10
CA TRP A 597 33.07 15.76 8.80
C TRP A 597 31.71 15.19 8.39
N SER A 598 31.59 13.87 8.25
CA SER A 598 30.30 13.18 8.13
C SER A 598 29.65 12.98 9.51
N LYS A 599 28.37 12.58 9.53
CA LYS A 599 27.58 12.46 10.76
C LYS A 599 26.85 11.12 10.85
N GLN A 600 26.62 10.66 12.07
CA GLN A 600 25.58 9.68 12.35
C GLN A 600 24.36 10.42 12.90
N LEU A 601 23.18 10.17 12.36
CA LEU A 601 21.97 10.80 12.87
C LEU A 601 21.62 10.25 14.25
N SER A 602 21.02 11.11 15.08
CA SER A 602 20.30 10.64 16.27
C SER A 602 18.94 10.09 15.86
N GLU A 603 18.34 9.25 16.72
CA GLU A 603 16.97 8.77 16.52
C GLU A 603 15.96 9.92 16.35
N TRP A 604 16.05 10.96 17.21
CA TRP A 604 15.20 12.14 17.11
C TRP A 604 15.35 12.89 15.78
N THR A 605 16.57 13.04 15.28
CA THR A 605 16.84 13.69 13.99
C THR A 605 16.30 12.84 12.85
N ARG A 606 16.52 11.51 12.89
CA ARG A 606 15.96 10.58 11.91
C ARG A 606 14.44 10.66 11.85
N ASP A 607 13.76 10.79 12.99
CA ASP A 607 12.29 10.91 13.04
C ASP A 607 11.75 12.18 12.36
N GLN A 608 12.61 13.18 12.10
CA GLN A 608 12.24 14.34 11.30
C GLN A 608 12.22 14.04 9.79
N TYR A 609 12.92 13.01 9.32
CA TYR A 609 12.92 12.59 7.92
C TYR A 609 11.65 11.79 7.60
N THR A 610 10.52 12.49 7.53
CA THR A 610 9.25 11.96 7.00
C THR A 610 9.02 12.53 5.59
N PHE A 611 8.15 11.93 4.77
CA PHE A 611 7.80 12.51 3.46
C PHE A 611 7.29 13.94 3.60
N LYS A 612 6.36 14.16 4.53
CA LYS A 612 5.77 15.47 4.78
C LYS A 612 6.83 16.52 5.11
N ASN A 613 7.81 16.20 5.95
CA ASN A 613 8.86 17.16 6.30
C ASN A 613 9.86 17.34 5.15
N THR A 614 10.37 16.22 4.61
CA THR A 614 11.39 16.21 3.56
C THR A 614 10.91 16.99 2.33
N PHE A 615 9.69 16.75 1.89
CA PHE A 615 9.09 17.38 0.71
C PHE A 615 8.26 18.63 1.02
N ASN A 616 8.42 19.22 2.21
CA ASN A 616 7.72 20.46 2.59
C ASN A 616 6.21 20.41 2.32
N GLY A 617 5.55 19.40 2.88
CA GLY A 617 4.10 19.19 2.83
C GLY A 617 3.59 18.30 1.71
N TRP A 618 4.39 18.01 0.68
CA TRP A 618 3.99 17.04 -0.36
C TRP A 618 4.22 15.61 0.14
N VAL A 619 3.21 14.75 -0.02
CA VAL A 619 3.34 13.30 0.20
C VAL A 619 3.08 12.63 -1.15
N PRO A 620 4.08 11.96 -1.74
CA PRO A 620 3.89 11.25 -3.01
C PRO A 620 2.73 10.25 -2.90
N ASN A 621 1.92 10.17 -3.96
CA ASN A 621 0.78 9.25 -4.06
C ASN A 621 -0.32 9.44 -2.99
N GLN A 622 -0.47 10.64 -2.41
CA GLN A 622 -1.63 11.05 -1.61
C GLN A 622 -2.54 12.03 -2.34
#